data_AF-A0A7Y6Q028-F1
#
_entry.id   AF-A0A7Y6Q028-F1
#
_cell.length_a   1.000
_cell.length_b   1.000
_cell.length_c   1.000
_cell.angle_alpha   90.00
_cell.angle_beta   90.00
_cell.angle_gamma   90.00
#
_symmetry.space_group_name_H-M   'P 1'
#
loop_
_entity.id
_entity.type
_entity.pdbx_description
1 polymer ?
#
loop_
_entity_poly.entity_id
_entity_poly.type
_entity_poly.pdbx_seq_one_letter_code
_entity_poly.pdbx_strand_id
1 'polypeptide(L)'
;MHKLNVVAVLLLASGGCKVQTGINSGAGPGGAISGGDSSGGGGGEASAAGDTCADPQNHCLEPDDVMIGESDFTQGYINVNAAKAQSQPNSNGEVTFMKLGDGANQTTKYFWKTHPMTDDEIKVGALMIALDFQDGGMYRGPKSRQQATTTNWFLARIVNVDGLAQGEVQVSGGYKVSREALRAVEGDTSPRLTTTGPEDKFYVKPDYWLVSTSKLPESGYISADLALPVKAPSPQTGGEGQFLKLGSGELVWTKYAWRQRLATPADMKVGSFVIALDFQEGSVYTPPTSREKALNTNWFIAKITDAGQAYKGVVTLAGQYPTKIDGARVIAK
;
A
#
# COMPACT_ATOMS: atom_id res chain seq x y z
N MET A 1 18.73 5.97 16.17
CA MET A 1 18.87 7.38 15.75
C MET A 1 19.30 7.39 14.29
N HIS A 2 18.37 7.55 13.36
CA HIS A 2 18.68 7.70 11.94
C HIS A 2 18.39 9.16 11.56
N LYS A 3 19.45 9.89 11.23
CA LYS A 3 19.33 11.20 10.60
C LYS A 3 18.94 10.96 9.14
N LEU A 4 17.70 11.27 8.78
CA LEU A 4 17.38 11.50 7.38
C LEU A 4 18.15 12.76 6.94
N ASN A 5 19.10 12.59 6.04
CA ASN A 5 19.63 13.70 5.26
C ASN A 5 18.51 14.13 4.30
N VAL A 6 17.76 15.16 4.70
CA VAL A 6 16.92 15.91 3.77
C VAL A 6 17.90 16.59 2.80
N VAL A 7 17.99 16.06 1.58
CA VAL A 7 18.63 16.77 0.47
C VAL A 7 17.71 17.95 0.17
N ALA A 8 18.10 19.13 0.66
CA ALA A 8 17.48 20.38 0.27
C ALA A 8 17.70 20.58 -1.23
N VAL A 9 16.68 20.27 -2.03
CA VAL A 9 16.65 20.65 -3.44
C VAL A 9 16.49 22.17 -3.48
N LEU A 10 17.58 22.86 -3.82
CA LEU A 10 17.61 24.31 -3.99
C LEU A 10 16.75 24.68 -5.21
N LEU A 11 15.51 25.11 -4.99
CA LEU A 11 14.68 25.71 -6.04
C LEU A 11 15.20 27.11 -6.36
N LEU A 12 15.96 27.24 -7.45
CA LEU A 12 16.15 28.52 -8.12
C LEU A 12 15.02 28.70 -9.14
N ALA A 13 14.00 29.48 -8.77
CA ALA A 13 12.99 29.95 -9.72
C ALA A 13 13.11 31.48 -9.84
N SER A 14 13.72 31.94 -10.93
CA SER A 14 13.59 33.31 -11.42
C SER A 14 12.40 33.38 -12.37
N GLY A 15 11.31 34.00 -11.93
CA GLY A 15 10.14 34.23 -12.78
C GLY A 15 8.98 34.81 -11.99
N GLY A 16 8.94 36.14 -11.86
CA GLY A 16 7.86 36.85 -11.20
C GLY A 16 6.53 36.66 -11.92
N CYS A 17 5.56 36.04 -11.25
CA CYS A 17 4.18 35.99 -11.69
C CYS A 17 3.40 37.14 -11.01
N LYS A 18 2.88 38.08 -11.81
CA LYS A 18 1.98 39.14 -11.36
C LYS A 18 0.57 38.55 -11.21
N VAL A 19 0.06 38.50 -9.99
CA VAL A 19 -1.34 38.16 -9.69
C VAL A 19 -2.22 39.36 -10.00
N GLN A 20 -3.18 39.18 -10.91
CA GLN A 20 -4.21 40.15 -11.23
C GLN A 20 -5.46 39.78 -10.42
N THR A 21 -5.80 40.60 -9.43
CA THR A 21 -6.94 40.39 -8.53
C THR A 21 -8.23 40.85 -9.19
N GLY A 22 -9.11 39.91 -9.53
CA GLY A 22 -10.51 40.15 -9.87
C GLY A 22 -11.41 39.51 -8.81
N ILE A 23 -11.75 40.26 -7.76
CA ILE A 23 -12.73 39.84 -6.75
C ILE A 23 -14.11 40.22 -7.27
N ASN A 24 -14.99 39.23 -7.49
CA ASN A 24 -16.41 39.47 -7.65
C ASN A 24 -17.16 38.77 -6.52
N SER A 25 -17.55 39.58 -5.53
CA SER A 25 -18.28 39.20 -4.33
C SER A 25 -19.79 39.24 -4.60
N GLY A 26 -20.46 38.09 -4.57
CA GLY A 26 -21.92 38.00 -4.50
C GLY A 26 -22.32 37.12 -3.33
N ALA A 27 -22.83 37.73 -2.26
CA ALA A 27 -23.37 37.05 -1.09
C ALA A 27 -24.91 37.12 -1.10
N GLY A 28 -25.56 36.02 -0.74
CA GLY A 28 -27.00 35.95 -0.45
C GLY A 28 -27.48 34.51 -0.24
N PRO A 29 -28.49 34.25 0.62
CA PRO A 29 -28.28 33.33 1.76
C PRO A 29 -29.17 32.08 1.80
N GLY A 30 -28.69 31.09 2.57
CA GLY A 30 -29.41 30.26 3.56
C GLY A 30 -30.72 29.54 3.21
N GLY A 31 -30.73 28.22 3.35
CA GLY A 31 -31.95 27.43 3.52
C GLY A 31 -31.70 25.93 3.66
N ALA A 32 -31.92 25.37 4.84
CA ALA A 32 -31.94 23.94 5.11
C ALA A 32 -33.32 23.35 4.82
N ILE A 33 -33.43 22.22 4.11
CA ILE A 33 -34.61 21.32 4.16
C ILE A 33 -34.16 19.85 3.99
N SER A 34 -34.83 19.02 4.78
CA SER A 34 -34.82 17.57 4.96
C SER A 34 -35.28 16.71 3.76
N GLY A 35 -34.74 15.49 3.68
CA GLY A 35 -35.43 14.20 3.50
C GLY A 35 -36.47 14.00 2.39
N GLY A 36 -36.20 13.05 1.49
CA GLY A 36 -37.21 12.41 0.63
C GLY A 36 -36.60 11.56 -0.48
N ASP A 37 -36.90 10.25 -0.44
CA ASP A 37 -36.59 9.26 -1.48
C ASP A 37 -37.21 9.61 -2.84
N SER A 38 -36.51 9.20 -3.91
CA SER A 38 -36.99 8.36 -5.03
C SER A 38 -36.59 8.81 -6.45
N SER A 39 -36.18 7.78 -7.21
CA SER A 39 -36.28 7.60 -8.67
C SER A 39 -35.40 8.43 -9.62
N GLY A 40 -34.53 7.68 -10.33
CA GLY A 40 -34.35 7.71 -11.78
C GLY A 40 -34.35 9.06 -12.49
N GLY A 41 -33.15 9.62 -12.70
CA GLY A 41 -32.92 10.68 -13.66
C GLY A 41 -31.49 10.60 -14.19
N GLY A 42 -31.35 10.21 -15.46
CA GLY A 42 -30.09 10.33 -16.19
C GLY A 42 -29.71 11.80 -16.33
N GLY A 43 -28.88 12.28 -15.41
CA GLY A 43 -28.24 13.58 -15.50
C GLY A 43 -27.07 13.49 -16.46
N GLY A 44 -27.26 13.97 -17.68
CA GLY A 44 -26.12 14.32 -18.54
C GLY A 44 -25.31 15.40 -17.85
N GLU A 45 -24.06 15.08 -17.50
CA GLU A 45 -23.07 16.07 -17.07
C GLU A 45 -22.94 17.11 -18.17
N ALA A 46 -23.35 18.34 -17.86
CA ALA A 46 -22.97 19.50 -18.63
C ALA A 46 -21.46 19.68 -18.46
N SER A 47 -20.70 19.16 -19.41
CA SER A 47 -19.27 19.45 -19.58
C SER A 47 -19.10 20.97 -19.68
N ALA A 48 -18.58 21.58 -18.63
CA ALA A 48 -18.06 22.93 -18.71
C ALA A 48 -16.91 22.92 -19.74
N ALA A 49 -17.11 23.65 -20.84
CA ALA A 49 -16.08 23.87 -21.85
C ALA A 49 -14.87 24.54 -21.19
N GLY A 50 -13.82 23.75 -20.90
CA GLY A 50 -12.61 24.20 -20.22
C GLY A 50 -11.87 23.11 -19.44
N ASP A 51 -12.52 21.98 -19.13
CA ASP A 51 -11.92 20.90 -18.32
C ASP A 51 -11.22 19.79 -19.13
N THR A 52 -10.57 20.17 -20.25
CA THR A 52 -9.77 19.21 -21.00
C THR A 52 -8.43 19.00 -20.29
N CYS A 53 -8.08 17.74 -20.05
CA CYS A 53 -6.77 17.36 -19.53
C CYS A 53 -5.66 17.86 -20.46
N ALA A 54 -4.95 18.92 -20.06
CA ALA A 54 -3.94 19.58 -20.90
C ALA A 54 -2.76 18.65 -21.21
N ASP A 55 -2.46 17.74 -20.29
CA ASP A 55 -1.45 16.70 -20.45
C ASP A 55 -1.95 15.38 -19.84
N PRO A 56 -2.61 14.52 -20.63
CA PRO A 56 -3.04 13.20 -20.19
C PRO A 56 -1.89 12.29 -19.79
N GLN A 57 -0.70 12.49 -20.37
CA GLN A 57 0.48 11.70 -20.02
C GLN A 57 0.97 12.06 -18.62
N ASN A 58 0.86 13.34 -18.22
CA ASN A 58 1.15 13.78 -16.87
C ASN A 58 -0.03 13.72 -15.90
N HIS A 59 -1.06 12.91 -16.18
CA HIS A 59 -2.27 12.78 -15.35
C HIS A 59 -2.95 14.12 -15.04
N CYS A 60 -2.96 15.04 -16.01
CA CYS A 60 -3.62 16.33 -15.93
C CYS A 60 -3.07 17.30 -14.86
N LEU A 61 -1.89 17.01 -14.29
CA LEU A 61 -1.18 17.89 -13.37
C LEU A 61 -0.17 18.78 -14.11
N GLU A 62 0.13 19.94 -13.55
CA GLU A 62 1.20 20.81 -14.04
C GLU A 62 2.58 20.36 -13.48
N PRO A 63 3.69 20.68 -14.16
CA PRO A 63 5.03 20.26 -13.71
C PRO A 63 5.45 20.78 -12.32
N ASP A 64 4.84 21.85 -11.83
CA ASP A 64 5.10 22.44 -10.51
C ASP A 64 4.05 22.04 -9.45
N ASP A 65 3.04 21.25 -9.82
CA ASP A 65 2.11 20.67 -8.86
C ASP A 65 2.83 19.61 -8.00
N VAL A 66 2.56 19.62 -6.70
CA VAL A 66 3.10 18.66 -5.74
C VAL A 66 1.99 17.90 -5.06
N MET A 67 2.32 16.75 -4.49
CA MET A 67 1.44 16.00 -3.61
C MET A 67 1.78 16.35 -2.17
N ILE A 68 0.79 16.69 -1.35
CA ILE A 68 0.99 17.04 0.07
C ILE A 68 0.22 16.10 0.99
N GLY A 69 0.81 15.77 2.13
CA GLY A 69 0.23 14.91 3.15
C GLY A 69 0.34 15.51 4.55
N GLU A 70 -0.29 14.85 5.51
CA GLU A 70 -0.26 15.22 6.93
C GLU A 70 0.87 14.50 7.71
N SER A 71 1.38 13.40 7.16
CA SER A 71 2.42 12.58 7.77
C SER A 71 3.37 11.99 6.74
N ASP A 72 4.46 11.39 7.21
CA ASP A 72 5.31 10.54 6.39
C ASP A 72 4.65 9.17 6.14
N PHE A 73 5.08 8.47 5.10
CA PHE A 73 4.63 7.10 4.83
C PHE A 73 5.33 6.12 5.78
N THR A 74 4.55 5.28 6.45
CA THR A 74 5.08 4.21 7.32
C THR A 74 4.59 2.83 6.90
N GLN A 75 3.28 2.72 6.63
CA GLN A 75 2.60 1.50 6.19
C GLN A 75 1.23 1.83 5.58
N GLY A 76 0.61 0.84 4.97
CA GLY A 76 -0.72 0.91 4.36
C GLY A 76 -0.73 1.92 3.22
N TYR A 77 -1.48 2.99 3.41
CA TYR A 77 -1.49 4.15 2.53
C TYR A 77 -1.69 5.40 3.37
N ILE A 78 -1.35 6.56 2.80
CA ILE A 78 -1.74 7.85 3.36
C ILE A 78 -2.44 8.67 2.29
N ASN A 79 -3.45 9.45 2.70
CA ASN A 79 -4.11 10.37 1.79
C ASN A 79 -3.18 11.55 1.49
N VAL A 80 -3.13 11.94 0.22
CA VAL A 80 -2.38 13.10 -0.26
C VAL A 80 -3.26 13.92 -1.19
N ASN A 81 -2.93 15.21 -1.34
CA ASN A 81 -3.68 16.14 -2.17
C ASN A 81 -2.75 16.84 -3.15
N ALA A 82 -3.23 17.09 -4.36
CA ALA A 82 -2.53 17.96 -5.31
C ALA A 82 -2.55 19.42 -4.80
N ALA A 83 -1.40 20.08 -4.83
CA ALA A 83 -1.24 21.42 -4.27
C ALA A 83 -0.14 22.22 -4.98
N LYS A 84 -0.15 23.54 -4.76
CA LYS A 84 0.91 24.47 -5.21
C LYS A 84 1.55 25.17 -4.03
N ALA A 85 2.88 25.30 -4.07
CA ALA A 85 3.62 26.02 -3.03
C ALA A 85 3.27 27.52 -3.04
N GLN A 86 3.04 28.08 -1.84
CA GLN A 86 2.76 29.50 -1.60
C GLN A 86 3.90 30.18 -0.84
N SER A 87 4.82 29.42 -0.24
CA SER A 87 5.99 29.93 0.47
C SER A 87 7.25 29.15 0.12
N GLN A 88 8.39 29.71 0.50
CA GLN A 88 9.63 28.93 0.61
C GLN A 88 9.60 28.08 1.89
N PRO A 89 10.42 27.02 2.00
CA PRO A 89 10.59 26.27 3.24
C PRO A 89 11.04 27.17 4.39
N ASN A 90 10.41 27.03 5.56
CA ASN A 90 10.85 27.70 6.79
C ASN A 90 12.05 26.96 7.42
N SER A 91 12.49 27.40 8.61
CA SER A 91 13.62 26.79 9.33
C SER A 91 13.40 25.32 9.75
N ASN A 92 12.15 24.86 9.77
CA ASN A 92 11.76 23.48 10.07
C ASN A 92 11.58 22.63 8.80
N GLY A 93 11.81 23.22 7.61
CA GLY A 93 11.56 22.60 6.32
C GLY A 93 10.07 22.53 5.93
N GLU A 94 9.19 23.22 6.64
CA GLU A 94 7.77 23.27 6.30
C GLU A 94 7.51 24.33 5.23
N VAL A 95 6.59 24.03 4.32
CA VAL A 95 6.14 24.91 3.26
C VAL A 95 4.63 25.08 3.39
N THR A 96 4.13 26.29 3.16
CA THR A 96 2.70 26.52 3.00
C THR A 96 2.30 26.26 1.57
N PHE A 97 1.33 25.37 1.38
CA PHE A 97 0.76 25.02 0.09
C PHE A 97 -0.71 25.40 0.02
N MET A 98 -1.20 25.74 -1.17
CA MET A 98 -2.63 25.86 -1.47
C MET A 98 -3.08 24.56 -2.16
N LYS A 99 -4.05 23.86 -1.59
CA LYS A 99 -4.67 22.68 -2.20
C LYS A 99 -5.42 23.08 -3.46
N LEU A 100 -5.26 22.31 -4.53
CA LEU A 100 -5.89 22.61 -5.81
C LEU A 100 -7.40 22.31 -5.83
N GLY A 101 -7.88 21.43 -4.94
CA GLY A 101 -9.27 20.99 -4.92
C GLY A 101 -10.25 21.99 -4.30
N ASP A 102 -9.86 22.63 -3.20
CA ASP A 102 -10.71 23.51 -2.40
C ASP A 102 -10.09 24.89 -2.14
N GLY A 103 -8.84 25.12 -2.56
CA GLY A 103 -8.12 26.37 -2.29
C GLY A 103 -7.65 26.53 -0.84
N ALA A 104 -7.81 25.52 0.02
CA ALA A 104 -7.40 25.60 1.41
C ALA A 104 -5.87 25.59 1.54
N ASN A 105 -5.35 26.37 2.50
CA ASN A 105 -3.93 26.38 2.80
C ASN A 105 -3.57 25.28 3.79
N GLN A 106 -2.42 24.63 3.57
CA GLN A 106 -1.83 23.64 4.46
C GLN A 106 -0.33 23.87 4.59
N THR A 107 0.15 24.06 5.81
CA THR A 107 1.59 24.12 6.12
C THR A 107 2.06 22.72 6.51
N THR A 108 2.99 22.15 5.75
CA THR A 108 3.52 20.81 6.00
C THR A 108 4.95 20.67 5.48
N LYS A 109 5.70 19.74 6.05
CA LYS A 109 6.99 19.27 5.51
C LYS A 109 6.85 18.00 4.67
N TYR A 110 5.65 17.41 4.64
CA TYR A 110 5.36 16.17 3.93
C TYR A 110 4.79 16.50 2.56
N PHE A 111 5.68 16.68 1.60
CA PHE A 111 5.33 16.94 0.21
C PHE A 111 6.25 16.18 -0.73
N TRP A 112 5.72 15.82 -1.89
CA TRP A 112 6.41 15.01 -2.89
C TRP A 112 6.20 15.61 -4.27
N LYS A 113 7.31 15.80 -4.98
CA LYS A 113 7.27 15.97 -6.44
C LYS A 113 7.04 14.60 -7.07
N THR A 114 6.30 14.59 -8.17
CA THR A 114 5.92 13.34 -8.82
C THR A 114 5.89 13.46 -10.33
N HIS A 115 6.20 12.35 -11.00
CA HIS A 115 6.03 12.17 -12.43
C HIS A 115 5.33 10.83 -12.72
N PRO A 116 4.71 10.63 -13.89
CA PRO A 116 4.18 9.33 -14.28
C PRO A 116 5.27 8.27 -14.24
N MET A 117 5.00 7.11 -13.62
CA MET A 117 6.00 6.04 -13.54
C MET A 117 6.34 5.47 -14.92
N THR A 118 7.64 5.24 -15.14
CA THR A 118 8.15 4.41 -16.23
C THR A 118 8.19 2.93 -15.83
N ASP A 119 8.26 2.03 -16.80
CA ASP A 119 8.32 0.58 -16.55
C ASP A 119 9.49 0.16 -15.66
N ASP A 120 10.63 0.83 -15.80
CA ASP A 120 11.83 0.55 -15.01
C ASP A 120 11.70 0.98 -13.54
N GLU A 121 10.75 1.87 -13.24
CA GLU A 121 10.45 2.34 -11.89
C GLU A 121 9.42 1.47 -11.16
N ILE A 122 8.58 0.75 -11.92
CA ILE A 122 7.53 -0.13 -11.38
C ILE A 122 8.17 -1.40 -10.81
N LYS A 123 8.54 -1.34 -9.54
CA LYS A 123 9.21 -2.44 -8.82
C LYS A 123 8.62 -2.60 -7.43
N VAL A 124 8.65 -3.83 -6.92
CA VAL A 124 8.27 -4.11 -5.52
C VAL A 124 9.16 -3.29 -4.59
N GLY A 125 8.54 -2.61 -3.64
CA GLY A 125 9.17 -1.71 -2.70
C GLY A 125 9.14 -0.23 -3.12
N ALA A 126 8.85 0.11 -4.37
CA ALA A 126 8.73 1.50 -4.80
C ALA A 126 7.53 2.20 -4.15
N LEU A 127 7.71 3.46 -3.73
CA LEU A 127 6.61 4.34 -3.36
C LEU A 127 5.94 4.89 -4.62
N MET A 128 4.61 4.95 -4.60
CA MET A 128 3.82 5.45 -5.71
C MET A 128 2.66 6.30 -5.18
N ILE A 129 2.21 7.25 -5.99
CA ILE A 129 0.99 8.01 -5.75
C ILE A 129 -0.02 7.70 -6.85
N ALA A 130 -1.27 7.46 -6.47
CA ALA A 130 -2.38 7.22 -7.40
C ALA A 130 -3.64 7.95 -6.94
N LEU A 131 -4.51 8.26 -7.90
CA LEU A 131 -5.79 8.91 -7.64
C LEU A 131 -6.71 7.93 -6.90
N ASP A 132 -7.40 8.39 -5.84
CA ASP A 132 -8.39 7.60 -5.11
C ASP A 132 -9.72 7.54 -5.89
N PHE A 133 -9.65 6.95 -7.08
CA PHE A 133 -10.79 6.75 -7.96
C PHE A 133 -10.69 5.38 -8.65
N GLN A 134 -11.72 4.56 -8.48
CA GLN A 134 -11.76 3.20 -9.00
C GLN A 134 -12.77 3.02 -10.13
N ASP A 135 -12.40 2.23 -11.15
CA ASP A 135 -13.31 1.65 -12.13
C ASP A 135 -13.22 0.11 -11.99
N GLY A 136 -14.30 -0.55 -11.55
CA GLY A 136 -14.34 -2.01 -11.44
C GLY A 136 -13.39 -2.63 -10.40
N GLY A 137 -13.12 -1.92 -9.29
CA GLY A 137 -12.20 -2.39 -8.23
C GLY A 137 -10.72 -2.15 -8.52
N MET A 138 -10.39 -1.47 -9.62
CA MET A 138 -9.04 -1.05 -9.97
C MET A 138 -8.93 0.47 -9.95
N TYR A 139 -7.94 0.99 -9.23
CA TYR A 139 -7.60 2.41 -9.25
C TYR A 139 -7.07 2.82 -10.62
N ARG A 140 -7.52 3.99 -11.10
CA ARG A 140 -7.16 4.50 -12.42
C ARG A 140 -6.69 5.96 -12.36
N GLY A 141 -6.03 6.41 -13.42
CA GLY A 141 -5.65 7.80 -13.57
C GLY A 141 -6.86 8.73 -13.74
N PRO A 142 -6.67 10.04 -13.54
CA PRO A 142 -7.70 11.05 -13.81
C PRO A 142 -8.02 11.12 -15.31
N LYS A 143 -9.28 11.43 -15.63
CA LYS A 143 -9.77 11.66 -17.00
C LYS A 143 -9.86 13.15 -17.34
N SER A 144 -9.80 14.04 -16.34
CA SER A 144 -9.84 15.49 -16.50
C SER A 144 -8.99 16.19 -15.46
N ARG A 145 -8.73 17.49 -15.66
CA ARG A 145 -7.97 18.30 -14.70
C ARG A 145 -8.76 18.49 -13.41
N GLN A 146 -10.08 18.73 -13.50
CA GLN A 146 -10.94 18.76 -12.33
C GLN A 146 -10.81 17.46 -11.52
N GLN A 147 -10.86 16.29 -12.16
CA GLN A 147 -10.69 15.04 -11.44
C GLN A 147 -9.32 14.95 -10.73
N ALA A 148 -8.25 15.36 -11.41
CA ALA A 148 -6.89 15.35 -10.85
C ALA A 148 -6.73 16.30 -9.65
N THR A 149 -7.44 17.43 -9.62
CA THR A 149 -7.26 18.45 -8.58
C THR A 149 -8.25 18.34 -7.43
N THR A 150 -9.47 17.85 -7.67
CA THR A 150 -10.53 17.81 -6.65
C THR A 150 -10.74 16.44 -6.01
N THR A 151 -10.19 15.37 -6.61
CA THR A 151 -10.24 14.02 -6.01
C THR A 151 -9.03 13.81 -5.11
N ASN A 152 -9.23 13.05 -4.03
CA ASN A 152 -8.12 12.62 -3.19
C ASN A 152 -7.15 11.74 -3.98
N TRP A 153 -5.90 11.76 -3.54
CA TRP A 153 -4.87 10.83 -3.98
C TRP A 153 -4.40 10.04 -2.77
N PHE A 154 -3.69 8.94 -3.01
CA PHE A 154 -3.04 8.20 -1.94
C PHE A 154 -1.62 7.83 -2.31
N LEU A 155 -0.73 7.90 -1.32
CA LEU A 155 0.64 7.40 -1.37
C LEU A 155 0.65 5.99 -0.76
N ALA A 156 1.16 5.02 -1.51
CA ALA A 156 1.30 3.63 -1.09
C ALA A 156 2.61 3.03 -1.61
N ARG A 157 2.90 1.78 -1.23
CA ARG A 157 4.07 1.04 -1.70
C ARG A 157 3.64 -0.10 -2.61
N ILE A 158 4.34 -0.30 -3.72
CA ILE A 158 4.15 -1.46 -4.60
C ILE A 158 4.62 -2.71 -3.86
N VAL A 159 3.76 -3.73 -3.74
CA VAL A 159 4.05 -4.98 -3.01
C VAL A 159 4.02 -6.20 -3.90
N ASN A 160 3.36 -6.13 -5.07
CA ASN A 160 3.38 -7.20 -6.06
C ASN A 160 3.24 -6.62 -7.49
N VAL A 161 4.03 -7.17 -8.42
CA VAL A 161 4.07 -6.75 -9.84
C VAL A 161 3.74 -7.90 -10.80
N ASP A 162 3.22 -9.03 -10.31
CA ASP A 162 2.88 -10.18 -11.16
C ASP A 162 1.74 -9.87 -12.13
N GLY A 163 0.89 -8.89 -11.81
CA GLY A 163 -0.17 -8.39 -12.68
C GLY A 163 0.29 -7.39 -13.74
N LEU A 164 1.58 -7.03 -13.79
CA LEU A 164 2.05 -5.91 -14.61
C LEU A 164 1.85 -6.16 -16.11
N ALA A 165 1.98 -7.42 -16.55
CA ALA A 165 1.72 -7.82 -17.93
C ALA A 165 0.23 -7.65 -18.32
N GLN A 166 -0.68 -7.65 -17.34
CA GLN A 166 -2.10 -7.34 -17.50
C GLN A 166 -2.42 -5.86 -17.26
N GLY A 167 -1.41 -5.03 -17.04
CA GLY A 167 -1.56 -3.59 -16.84
C GLY A 167 -1.95 -3.19 -15.42
N GLU A 168 -1.72 -4.04 -14.40
CA GLU A 168 -2.01 -3.71 -13.00
C GLU A 168 -0.83 -4.03 -12.06
N VAL A 169 -0.77 -3.33 -10.93
CA VAL A 169 0.08 -3.70 -9.79
C VAL A 169 -0.77 -3.81 -8.53
N GLN A 170 -0.26 -4.53 -7.53
CA GLN A 170 -0.84 -4.50 -6.19
C GLN A 170 0.04 -3.66 -5.27
N VAL A 171 -0.61 -2.83 -4.46
CA VAL A 171 0.04 -1.96 -3.48
C VAL A 171 -0.38 -2.30 -2.05
N SER A 172 0.35 -1.76 -1.08
CA SER A 172 0.06 -1.92 0.34
C SER A 172 -1.38 -1.52 0.68
N GLY A 173 -2.00 -2.29 1.58
CA GLY A 173 -3.45 -2.21 1.83
C GLY A 173 -4.29 -3.08 0.89
N GLY A 174 -3.65 -3.80 -0.04
CA GLY A 174 -4.28 -4.80 -0.89
C GLY A 174 -4.88 -4.29 -2.19
N TYR A 175 -4.78 -2.98 -2.44
CA TYR A 175 -5.39 -2.32 -3.58
C TYR A 175 -4.72 -2.67 -4.91
N LYS A 176 -5.55 -2.72 -5.96
CA LYS A 176 -5.10 -2.88 -7.35
C LYS A 176 -5.06 -1.53 -8.04
N VAL A 177 -3.95 -1.23 -8.70
CA VAL A 177 -3.75 0.05 -9.37
C VAL A 177 -3.32 -0.20 -10.81
N SER A 178 -4.01 0.45 -11.73
CA SER A 178 -3.66 0.43 -13.15
C SER A 178 -2.24 0.96 -13.32
N ARG A 179 -1.45 0.30 -14.15
CA ARG A 179 -0.09 0.71 -14.55
C ARG A 179 -0.06 2.18 -14.97
N GLU A 180 -1.05 2.60 -15.75
CA GLU A 180 -1.15 3.95 -16.29
C GLU A 180 -1.56 5.00 -15.26
N ALA A 181 -1.95 4.60 -14.05
CA ALA A 181 -2.34 5.51 -12.96
C ALA A 181 -1.19 5.84 -12.01
N LEU A 182 -0.05 5.16 -12.14
CA LEU A 182 1.05 5.23 -11.18
C LEU A 182 1.87 6.50 -11.38
N ARG A 183 2.08 7.23 -10.29
CA ARG A 183 3.06 8.32 -10.23
C ARG A 183 4.23 7.93 -9.33
N ALA A 184 5.45 8.15 -9.82
CA ALA A 184 6.67 7.99 -9.05
C ALA A 184 6.82 9.15 -8.08
N VAL A 185 7.39 8.86 -6.91
CA VAL A 185 7.86 9.88 -5.97
C VAL A 185 9.30 10.22 -6.33
N GLU A 186 9.55 11.49 -6.71
CA GLU A 186 10.90 11.94 -7.02
C GLU A 186 11.81 11.80 -5.80
N GLY A 187 13.00 11.21 -6.00
CA GLY A 187 13.96 10.98 -4.92
C GLY A 187 13.60 9.83 -3.98
N ASP A 188 12.61 8.99 -4.30
CA ASP A 188 12.32 7.79 -3.52
C ASP A 188 13.54 6.85 -3.46
N THR A 189 14.05 6.65 -2.25
CA THR A 189 15.19 5.78 -1.94
C THR A 189 14.78 4.42 -1.40
N SER A 190 13.49 4.10 -1.46
CA SER A 190 12.96 2.82 -1.00
C SER A 190 13.60 1.62 -1.71
N PRO A 191 13.66 0.44 -1.07
CA PRO A 191 14.17 -0.77 -1.69
C PRO A 191 13.50 -1.07 -3.03
N ARG A 192 14.27 -1.58 -3.99
CA ARG A 192 13.78 -2.05 -5.29
C ARG A 192 14.04 -3.55 -5.36
N LEU A 193 13.00 -4.32 -5.10
CA LEU A 193 13.09 -5.77 -4.95
C LEU A 193 12.60 -6.47 -6.22
N THR A 194 13.32 -7.54 -6.57
CA THR A 194 12.91 -8.47 -7.61
C THR A 194 12.38 -9.73 -6.94
N THR A 195 11.29 -10.28 -7.46
CA THR A 195 10.78 -11.58 -7.02
C THR A 195 11.14 -12.67 -8.01
N THR A 196 11.25 -13.91 -7.55
CA THR A 196 11.67 -15.05 -8.38
C THR A 196 10.72 -16.24 -8.23
N GLY A 197 10.52 -16.95 -9.34
CA GLY A 197 9.72 -18.16 -9.39
C GLY A 197 8.20 -17.91 -9.38
N PRO A 198 7.41 -18.94 -9.69
CA PRO A 198 5.96 -18.87 -9.64
C PRO A 198 5.46 -18.89 -8.19
N GLU A 199 4.29 -18.32 -7.97
CA GLU A 199 3.52 -18.57 -6.75
C GLU A 199 3.08 -20.04 -6.67
N ASP A 200 2.95 -20.56 -5.45
CA ASP A 200 2.30 -21.84 -5.22
C ASP A 200 0.77 -21.74 -5.09
N LYS A 201 0.11 -22.86 -4.75
CA LYS A 201 -1.35 -22.93 -4.61
C LYS A 201 -1.96 -21.99 -3.55
N PHE A 202 -1.15 -21.37 -2.68
CA PHE A 202 -1.61 -20.36 -1.72
C PHE A 202 -1.12 -18.96 -2.07
N TYR A 203 -0.72 -18.71 -3.32
CA TYR A 203 -0.27 -17.42 -3.80
C TYR A 203 1.01 -16.92 -3.12
N VAL A 204 1.87 -17.86 -2.68
CA VAL A 204 3.12 -17.53 -1.99
C VAL A 204 4.31 -17.93 -2.87
N LYS A 205 5.24 -17.00 -3.08
CA LYS A 205 6.47 -17.24 -3.85
C LYS A 205 7.59 -17.87 -3.00
N PRO A 206 8.58 -18.54 -3.62
CA PRO A 206 9.72 -19.15 -2.91
C PRO A 206 10.58 -18.16 -2.11
N ASP A 207 10.59 -16.89 -2.51
CA ASP A 207 11.35 -15.81 -1.88
C ASP A 207 10.59 -15.11 -0.74
N TYR A 208 9.32 -15.46 -0.51
CA TYR A 208 8.53 -14.90 0.59
C TYR A 208 8.91 -15.60 1.90
N TRP A 209 9.25 -14.78 2.89
CA TRP A 209 9.50 -15.17 4.27
C TRP A 209 8.24 -14.94 5.11
N LEU A 210 8.09 -15.69 6.20
CA LEU A 210 7.24 -15.26 7.30
C LEU A 210 8.07 -14.47 8.30
N VAL A 211 7.58 -13.30 8.70
CA VAL A 211 8.24 -12.43 9.68
C VAL A 211 7.32 -12.14 10.85
N SER A 212 7.87 -12.05 12.05
CA SER A 212 7.16 -11.63 13.25
C SER A 212 8.01 -10.68 14.08
N THR A 213 7.40 -9.99 15.04
CA THR A 213 8.10 -9.21 16.08
C THR A 213 8.40 -10.04 17.32
N SER A 214 7.93 -11.30 17.36
CA SER A 214 8.04 -12.18 18.51
C SER A 214 8.68 -13.53 18.19
N LYS A 215 9.37 -14.11 19.18
CA LYS A 215 9.90 -15.47 19.09
C LYS A 215 8.76 -16.49 18.99
N LEU A 216 9.02 -17.64 18.35
CA LEU A 216 8.08 -18.77 18.38
C LEU A 216 7.72 -19.12 19.83
N PRO A 217 6.43 -19.31 20.12
CA PRO A 217 5.99 -19.49 21.49
C PRO A 217 6.14 -20.95 21.93
N GLU A 218 6.29 -21.16 23.24
CA GLU A 218 6.23 -22.51 23.81
C GLU A 218 4.79 -23.06 23.81
N SER A 219 3.81 -22.17 24.05
CA SER A 219 2.37 -22.42 24.03
C SER A 219 1.61 -21.26 23.34
N GLY A 220 0.46 -21.55 22.73
CA GLY A 220 -0.33 -20.56 21.99
C GLY A 220 0.17 -20.34 20.55
N TYR A 221 0.01 -19.12 20.05
CA TYR A 221 0.34 -18.73 18.68
C TYR A 221 1.10 -17.39 18.65
N ILE A 222 1.75 -17.11 17.52
CA ILE A 222 2.20 -15.76 17.16
C ILE A 222 1.61 -15.36 15.81
N SER A 223 1.34 -14.07 15.63
CA SER A 223 1.06 -13.51 14.30
C SER A 223 2.36 -13.35 13.51
N ALA A 224 2.25 -13.50 12.20
CA ALA A 224 3.32 -13.34 11.25
C ALA A 224 2.79 -12.78 9.93
N ASP A 225 3.65 -12.07 9.21
CA ASP A 225 3.35 -11.45 7.93
C ASP A 225 4.18 -12.12 6.82
N LEU A 226 3.62 -12.24 5.61
CA LEU A 226 4.42 -12.51 4.43
C LEU A 226 5.28 -11.29 4.11
N ALA A 227 6.56 -11.50 3.87
CA ALA A 227 7.51 -10.44 3.61
C ALA A 227 8.61 -10.84 2.63
N LEU A 228 9.20 -9.85 1.98
CA LEU A 228 10.43 -10.00 1.18
C LEU A 228 11.64 -9.50 1.97
N PRO A 229 12.78 -10.21 1.93
CA PRO A 229 14.01 -9.74 2.55
C PRO A 229 14.57 -8.55 1.76
N VAL A 230 14.69 -7.40 2.41
CA VAL A 230 15.44 -6.23 1.91
C VAL A 230 16.91 -6.39 2.24
N LYS A 231 17.20 -6.84 3.46
CA LYS A 231 18.54 -7.19 3.92
C LYS A 231 18.48 -8.47 4.72
N ALA A 232 19.26 -9.46 4.32
CA ALA A 232 19.31 -10.74 5.02
C ALA A 232 19.84 -10.58 6.45
N PRO A 233 19.39 -11.43 7.40
CA PRO A 233 19.98 -11.52 8.73
C PRO A 233 21.48 -11.79 8.69
N SER A 234 22.27 -11.06 9.47
CA SER A 234 23.72 -11.29 9.54
C SER A 234 24.30 -11.02 10.93
N PRO A 235 25.52 -11.51 11.25
CA PRO A 235 26.18 -11.18 12.51
C PRO A 235 26.39 -9.67 12.69
N GLN A 236 26.63 -8.92 11.61
CA GLN A 236 26.83 -7.47 11.64
C GLN A 236 25.56 -6.71 12.07
N THR A 237 24.40 -7.33 11.91
CA THR A 237 23.10 -6.78 12.34
C THR A 237 22.57 -7.47 13.61
N GLY A 238 23.43 -8.17 14.36
CA GLY A 238 23.02 -8.90 15.57
C GLY A 238 22.03 -10.05 15.29
N GLY A 239 22.03 -10.58 14.06
CA GLY A 239 21.11 -11.61 13.61
C GLY A 239 19.75 -11.09 13.12
N GLU A 240 19.56 -9.77 13.00
CA GLU A 240 18.33 -9.19 12.44
C GLU A 240 18.44 -8.98 10.93
N GLY A 241 17.36 -9.25 10.21
CA GLY A 241 17.19 -8.83 8.81
C GLY A 241 16.23 -7.64 8.72
N GLN A 242 16.28 -6.93 7.60
CA GLN A 242 15.25 -5.97 7.22
C GLN A 242 14.33 -6.60 6.20
N PHE A 243 13.02 -6.49 6.40
CA PHE A 243 12.01 -7.12 5.58
C PHE A 243 10.93 -6.12 5.18
N LEU A 244 10.44 -6.25 3.95
CA LEU A 244 9.27 -5.54 3.45
C LEU A 244 8.03 -6.43 3.61
N LYS A 245 7.10 -6.07 4.50
CA LYS A 245 5.82 -6.77 4.65
C LYS A 245 4.94 -6.52 3.43
N LEU A 246 4.39 -7.59 2.85
CA LEU A 246 3.66 -7.53 1.59
C LEU A 246 2.22 -7.02 1.74
N GLY A 247 1.58 -7.23 2.90
CA GLY A 247 0.24 -6.69 3.14
C GLY A 247 0.25 -5.20 3.44
N SER A 248 1.14 -4.78 4.34
CA SER A 248 1.18 -3.39 4.82
C SER A 248 2.19 -2.50 4.10
N GLY A 249 3.14 -3.03 3.34
CA GLY A 249 4.23 -2.23 2.77
C GLY A 249 5.20 -1.66 3.82
N GLU A 250 5.11 -2.10 5.07
CA GLU A 250 5.98 -1.68 6.17
C GLU A 250 7.38 -2.30 6.03
N LEU A 251 8.42 -1.54 6.36
CA LEU A 251 9.77 -2.06 6.54
C LEU A 251 10.02 -2.39 8.01
N VAL A 252 10.32 -3.65 8.32
CA VAL A 252 10.55 -4.14 9.68
C VAL A 252 11.94 -4.74 9.83
N TRP A 253 12.61 -4.41 10.93
CA TRP A 253 13.81 -5.10 11.39
C TRP A 253 13.43 -6.18 12.40
N THR A 254 13.84 -7.43 12.15
CA THR A 254 13.57 -8.54 13.06
C THR A 254 14.54 -9.70 12.86
N LYS A 255 14.79 -10.44 13.95
CA LYS A 255 15.47 -11.75 13.91
C LYS A 255 14.50 -12.93 13.79
N TYR A 256 13.19 -12.66 13.90
CA TYR A 256 12.15 -13.68 13.86
C TYR A 256 11.59 -13.77 12.45
N ALA A 257 12.36 -14.41 11.58
CA ALA A 257 12.04 -14.58 10.17
C ALA A 257 12.31 -16.03 9.76
N TRP A 258 11.38 -16.63 9.03
CA TRP A 258 11.44 -18.03 8.65
C TRP A 258 11.13 -18.22 7.18
N ARG A 259 11.96 -19.04 6.52
CA ARG A 259 11.56 -19.64 5.25
C ARG A 259 10.47 -20.67 5.52
N GLN A 260 9.67 -20.92 4.51
CA GLN A 260 8.47 -21.71 4.63
C GLN A 260 8.29 -22.57 3.38
N ARG A 261 7.47 -23.62 3.50
CA ARG A 261 7.02 -24.43 2.37
C ARG A 261 5.61 -24.98 2.63
N LEU A 262 4.96 -25.46 1.58
CA LEU A 262 3.74 -26.26 1.74
C LEU A 262 3.98 -27.44 2.69
N ALA A 263 3.02 -27.68 3.57
CA ALA A 263 3.08 -28.80 4.48
C ALA A 263 2.77 -30.11 3.73
N THR A 264 3.35 -31.20 4.23
CA THR A 264 3.11 -32.57 3.76
C THR A 264 2.48 -33.38 4.89
N PRO A 265 1.88 -34.55 4.60
CA PRO A 265 1.35 -35.43 5.65
C PRO A 265 2.38 -35.79 6.73
N ALA A 266 3.67 -35.88 6.37
CA ALA A 266 4.74 -36.20 7.31
C ALA A 266 5.02 -35.09 8.34
N ASP A 267 4.56 -33.86 8.07
CA ASP A 267 4.72 -32.70 8.95
C ASP A 267 3.59 -32.59 10.00
N MET A 268 2.48 -33.30 9.81
CA MET A 268 1.27 -33.20 10.64
C MET A 268 1.38 -34.03 11.92
N LYS A 269 2.35 -33.68 12.77
CA LYS A 269 2.64 -34.38 14.03
C LYS A 269 2.46 -33.44 15.21
N VAL A 270 1.95 -33.98 16.32
CA VAL A 270 1.84 -33.23 17.59
C VAL A 270 3.21 -32.66 17.96
N GLY A 271 3.23 -31.37 18.34
CA GLY A 271 4.44 -30.60 18.65
C GLY A 271 5.08 -29.87 17.46
N SER A 272 4.74 -30.23 16.22
CA SER A 272 5.24 -29.52 15.03
C SER A 272 4.60 -28.14 14.89
N PHE A 273 5.39 -27.15 14.47
CA PHE A 273 4.88 -25.83 14.11
C PHE A 273 4.21 -25.85 12.73
N VAL A 274 3.01 -25.30 12.68
CA VAL A 274 2.24 -25.05 11.46
C VAL A 274 2.02 -23.56 11.32
N ILE A 275 2.12 -23.11 10.07
CA ILE A 275 1.80 -21.75 9.63
C ILE A 275 0.45 -21.84 8.92
N ALA A 276 -0.52 -21.03 9.34
CA ALA A 276 -1.86 -20.99 8.77
C ALA A 276 -2.31 -19.54 8.56
N LEU A 277 -3.20 -19.31 7.60
CA LEU A 277 -3.83 -18.01 7.41
C LEU A 277 -4.82 -17.77 8.56
N ASP A 278 -4.85 -16.56 9.11
CA ASP A 278 -5.81 -16.15 10.14
C ASP A 278 -7.18 -15.85 9.51
N PHE A 279 -7.74 -16.84 8.84
CA PHE A 279 -9.03 -16.79 8.15
C PHE A 279 -9.79 -18.09 8.37
N GLN A 280 -11.05 -17.98 8.81
CA GLN A 280 -11.90 -19.13 9.13
C GLN A 280 -13.11 -19.22 8.21
N GLU A 281 -13.50 -20.46 7.88
CA GLU A 281 -14.82 -20.78 7.35
C GLU A 281 -15.58 -21.57 8.42
N GLY A 282 -16.62 -20.97 9.00
CA GLY A 282 -17.24 -21.49 10.21
C GLY A 282 -16.26 -21.40 11.39
N SER A 283 -15.87 -22.54 11.96
CA SER A 283 -14.94 -22.63 13.09
C SER A 283 -13.58 -23.26 12.72
N VAL A 284 -13.27 -23.35 11.43
CA VAL A 284 -12.06 -24.03 10.94
C VAL A 284 -11.24 -23.05 10.11
N TYR A 285 -9.95 -22.95 10.42
CA TYR A 285 -8.99 -22.17 9.64
C TYR A 285 -8.74 -22.82 8.27
N THR A 286 -8.77 -22.00 7.22
CA THR A 286 -8.77 -22.45 5.82
C THR A 286 -7.68 -21.77 4.99
N PRO A 287 -7.24 -22.39 3.87
CA PRO A 287 -6.28 -21.74 2.97
C PRO A 287 -6.79 -20.42 2.39
N PRO A 288 -5.89 -19.52 1.94
CA PRO A 288 -6.30 -18.35 1.17
C PRO A 288 -7.03 -18.78 -0.10
N THR A 289 -8.14 -18.11 -0.40
CA THR A 289 -8.91 -18.31 -1.63
C THR A 289 -8.48 -17.39 -2.77
N SER A 290 -7.70 -16.34 -2.46
CA SER A 290 -7.16 -15.38 -3.42
C SER A 290 -5.78 -14.85 -2.98
N ARG A 291 -5.01 -14.31 -3.93
CA ARG A 291 -3.75 -13.61 -3.65
C ARG A 291 -3.94 -12.46 -2.68
N GLU A 292 -5.01 -11.68 -2.86
CA GLU A 292 -5.35 -10.57 -1.98
C GLU A 292 -5.49 -11.04 -0.53
N LYS A 293 -6.19 -12.16 -0.27
CA LYS A 293 -6.28 -12.73 1.07
C LYS A 293 -4.92 -13.21 1.59
N ALA A 294 -4.14 -13.89 0.75
CA ALA A 294 -2.83 -14.40 1.14
C ALA A 294 -1.88 -13.28 1.60
N LEU A 295 -1.88 -12.14 0.91
CA LEU A 295 -0.96 -11.04 1.19
C LEU A 295 -1.45 -10.10 2.31
N ASN A 296 -2.76 -9.88 2.43
CA ASN A 296 -3.33 -8.85 3.32
C ASN A 296 -4.00 -9.39 4.58
N THR A 297 -4.11 -10.72 4.73
CA THR A 297 -4.55 -11.34 5.98
C THR A 297 -3.33 -11.80 6.76
N ASN A 298 -3.36 -11.63 8.08
CA ASN A 298 -2.32 -12.14 8.95
C ASN A 298 -2.18 -13.65 8.79
N TRP A 299 -0.95 -14.12 8.94
CA TRP A 299 -0.68 -15.53 9.16
C TRP A 299 -0.41 -15.73 10.65
N PHE A 300 -0.57 -16.95 11.13
CA PHE A 300 -0.16 -17.30 12.48
C PHE A 300 0.63 -18.59 12.50
N ILE A 301 1.51 -18.70 13.49
CA ILE A 301 2.35 -19.87 13.71
C ILE A 301 2.03 -20.45 15.08
N ALA A 302 1.64 -21.72 15.11
CA ALA A 302 1.27 -22.44 16.33
C ALA A 302 1.70 -23.92 16.25
N LYS A 303 1.84 -24.58 17.40
CA LYS A 303 2.12 -26.02 17.46
C LYS A 303 0.84 -26.83 17.27
N ILE A 304 0.92 -27.96 16.58
CA ILE A 304 -0.15 -28.98 16.60
C ILE A 304 -0.24 -29.56 18.02
N THR A 305 -1.42 -29.51 18.63
CA THR A 305 -1.70 -30.13 19.93
C THR A 305 -2.50 -31.42 19.80
N ASP A 306 -3.27 -31.58 18.72
CA ASP A 306 -4.01 -32.80 18.42
C ASP A 306 -4.03 -33.08 16.91
N ALA A 307 -3.70 -34.32 16.54
CA ALA A 307 -3.75 -34.82 15.16
C ALA A 307 -4.76 -35.96 14.99
N GLY A 308 -5.62 -36.20 15.99
CA GLY A 308 -6.62 -37.26 15.99
C GLY A 308 -7.65 -37.14 14.87
N GLN A 309 -7.89 -35.94 14.34
CA GLN A 309 -8.78 -35.70 13.18
C GLN A 309 -8.02 -35.55 11.85
N ALA A 310 -6.71 -35.86 11.80
CA ALA A 310 -5.92 -35.67 10.59
C ALA A 310 -6.44 -36.52 9.40
N TYR A 311 -7.06 -37.67 9.68
CA TYR A 311 -7.73 -38.50 8.67
C TYR A 311 -8.94 -37.82 8.00
N LYS A 312 -9.51 -36.78 8.64
CA LYS A 312 -10.54 -35.90 8.07
C LYS A 312 -9.95 -34.61 7.47
N GLY A 313 -8.62 -34.51 7.36
CA GLY A 313 -7.95 -33.35 6.83
C GLY A 313 -7.85 -32.17 7.80
N VAL A 314 -8.03 -32.36 9.11
CA VAL A 314 -7.98 -31.29 10.11
C VAL A 314 -7.04 -31.65 11.27
N VAL A 315 -6.28 -30.67 11.74
CA VAL A 315 -5.50 -30.75 13.00
C VAL A 315 -5.94 -29.65 13.96
N THR A 316 -5.72 -29.84 15.26
CA THR A 316 -5.93 -28.79 16.26
C THR A 316 -4.60 -28.17 16.65
N LEU A 317 -4.51 -26.85 16.55
CA LEU A 317 -3.34 -26.08 16.96
C LEU A 317 -3.51 -25.54 18.39
N ALA A 318 -2.39 -25.21 19.02
CA ALA A 318 -2.35 -24.60 20.34
C ALA A 318 -3.23 -23.35 20.39
N GLY A 319 -4.15 -23.31 21.37
CA GLY A 319 -5.26 -22.35 21.41
C GLY A 319 -6.61 -22.95 20.99
N GLN A 320 -6.68 -24.27 20.75
CA GLN A 320 -7.89 -24.99 20.30
C GLN A 320 -8.38 -24.51 18.93
N TYR A 321 -7.44 -24.27 18.02
CA TYR A 321 -7.74 -23.78 16.67
C TYR A 321 -7.77 -24.95 15.68
N PRO A 322 -8.95 -25.39 15.19
CA PRO A 322 -9.03 -26.41 14.16
C PRO A 322 -8.57 -25.82 12.82
N THR A 323 -7.66 -26.49 12.14
CA THR A 323 -7.03 -26.00 10.92
C THR A 323 -7.01 -27.08 9.85
N LYS A 324 -7.45 -26.74 8.62
CA LYS A 324 -7.34 -27.67 7.50
C LYS A 324 -5.88 -27.91 7.13
N ILE A 325 -5.50 -29.18 7.03
CA ILE A 325 -4.14 -29.61 6.63
C ILE A 325 -3.82 -29.15 5.20
N ASP A 326 -4.83 -29.13 4.32
CA ASP A 326 -4.66 -28.75 2.92
C ASP A 326 -4.36 -27.26 2.70
N GLY A 327 -4.46 -26.44 3.77
CA GLY A 327 -4.10 -25.03 3.85
C GLY A 327 -2.90 -24.73 4.74
N ALA A 328 -2.27 -25.77 5.30
CA ALA A 328 -1.14 -25.61 6.20
C ALA A 328 0.19 -25.42 5.45
N ARG A 329 1.04 -24.57 6.01
CA ARG A 329 2.46 -24.43 5.65
C ARG A 329 3.31 -24.78 6.86
N VAL A 330 4.60 -25.02 6.65
CA VAL A 330 5.56 -25.27 7.74
C VAL A 330 6.83 -24.48 7.53
N ILE A 331 7.57 -24.27 8.62
CA ILE A 331 8.91 -23.70 8.58
C ILE A 331 9.82 -24.65 7.80
N ALA A 332 10.48 -24.13 6.78
CA ALA A 332 11.47 -24.89 6.00
C ALA A 332 12.72 -25.12 6.86
N LYS A 333 13.29 -26.33 6.75
CA LYS A 333 14.56 -26.68 7.40
C LYS A 333 15.74 -26.18 6.58
#